data_AF-Q19PT6-F1
#
_entry.id   AF-Q19PT6-F1
#
_cell.length_a   1.000
_cell.length_b   1.000
_cell.length_c   1.000
_cell.angle_alpha   90.00
_cell.angle_beta   90.00
_cell.angle_gamma   90.00
#
_symmetry.space_group_name_H-M   'P 1'
#
loop_
_entity.id
_entity.type
_entity.pdbx_description
1 polymer ?
#
loop_
_entity_poly.entity_id
_entity_poly.type
_entity_poly.pdbx_seq_one_letter_code
_entity_poly.pdbx_strand_id
1 'polypeptide(L)' 'GKCSEQTLNQMQYFQRSHEMWYSFNITEILRNASIVPHPTQTWTYSDIVSPIKAVTQTTPLLRCK' A
#
# COMPACT_ATOMS: atom_id res chain seq x y z
N GLY A 1 16.97 0.27 4.80
CA GLY A 1 17.71 -0.67 3.94
C GLY A 1 18.96 -1.26 4.58
N LYS A 2 19.67 -0.61 5.51
CA LYS A 2 20.99 -1.13 5.97
C LYS A 2 20.96 -2.55 6.55
N CYS A 3 19.92 -2.91 7.30
CA CYS A 3 19.75 -4.28 7.82
C CYS A 3 19.49 -5.34 6.72
N SER A 4 19.28 -4.95 5.46
CA SER A 4 19.16 -5.85 4.31
C SER A 4 20.38 -5.83 3.38
N GLU A 5 21.50 -5.19 3.77
CA GLU A 5 22.70 -5.07 2.92
C GLU A 5 23.32 -6.43 2.56
N GLN A 6 23.14 -7.46 3.40
CA GLN A 6 23.60 -8.81 3.08
C GLN A 6 22.91 -9.43 1.84
N THR A 7 21.75 -8.91 1.42
CA THR A 7 20.96 -9.41 0.29
C THR A 7 20.69 -8.37 -0.78
N LEU A 8 20.58 -7.09 -0.41
CA LEU A 8 20.27 -5.98 -1.29
C LEU A 8 21.27 -4.86 -1.06
N ASN A 9 22.08 -4.55 -2.07
CA ASN A 9 22.84 -3.31 -2.06
C ASN A 9 21.89 -2.09 -2.12
N GLN A 10 22.43 -0.89 -1.94
CA GLN A 10 21.62 0.32 -1.86
C GLN A 10 20.73 0.53 -3.10
N MET A 11 21.28 0.36 -4.31
CA MET A 11 20.52 0.51 -5.55
C MET A 11 19.40 -0.52 -5.66
N GLN A 12 19.69 -1.79 -5.35
CA GLN A 12 18.70 -2.86 -5.38
C GLN A 12 17.58 -2.64 -4.35
N TYR A 13 17.90 -2.14 -3.16
CA TYR A 13 16.91 -1.84 -2.13
C TYR A 13 15.88 -0.82 -2.64
N PHE A 14 16.34 0.27 -3.27
CA PHE A 14 15.44 1.28 -3.82
C PHE A 14 14.68 0.77 -5.04
N GLN A 15 15.36 0.07 -5.96
CA GLN A 15 14.72 -0.50 -7.15
C GLN A 15 13.58 -1.46 -6.75
N ARG A 16 13.86 -2.40 -5.85
CA ARG A 16 12.86 -3.35 -5.36
C ARG A 16 11.70 -2.67 -4.65
N SER A 17 11.98 -1.65 -3.84
CA SER A 17 10.95 -0.90 -3.12
C SER A 17 10.04 -0.14 -4.10
N HIS A 18 10.61 0.47 -5.14
CA HIS A 18 9.86 1.17 -6.18
C HIS A 18 9.00 0.21 -7.01
N GLU A 19 9.55 -0.94 -7.40
CA GLU A 19 8.79 -2.00 -8.09
C GLU A 19 7.62 -2.51 -7.26
N MET A 20 7.81 -2.75 -5.96
CA MET A 20 6.74 -3.16 -5.06
C MET A 20 5.64 -2.10 -4.95
N TRP A 21 6.02 -0.82 -4.81
CA TRP A 21 5.07 0.29 -4.77
C TRP A 21 4.25 0.42 -6.06
N TYR A 22 4.90 0.29 -7.22
CA TYR A 22 4.23 0.40 -8.52
C TYR A 22 3.30 -0.79 -8.81
N SER A 23 3.71 -2.01 -8.42
CA SER A 23 2.93 -3.23 -8.67
C SER A 23 1.58 -3.25 -7.92
N PHE A 24 1.52 -2.58 -6.77
CA PHE A 24 0.33 -2.51 -5.92
C PHE A 24 0.03 -1.06 -5.53
N ASN A 25 -0.32 -0.24 -6.52
CA ASN A 25 -0.66 1.16 -6.30
C ASN A 25 -1.96 1.29 -5.48
N ILE A 26 -1.81 1.34 -4.15
CA ILE A 26 -2.90 1.40 -3.19
C ILE A 26 -3.81 2.61 -3.41
N THR A 27 -3.25 3.75 -3.83
CA THR A 27 -4.04 4.95 -4.13
C THR A 27 -5.01 4.72 -5.28
N GLU A 28 -4.56 4.04 -6.34
CA GLU A 28 -5.42 3.74 -7.49
C GLU A 28 -6.50 2.72 -7.11
N ILE A 29 -6.15 1.70 -6.32
CA ILE A 29 -7.11 0.71 -5.82
C ILE A 29 -8.23 1.39 -5.02
N LEU A 30 -7.87 2.29 -4.11
CA LEU A 30 -8.85 3.03 -3.30
C LEU A 30 -9.69 3.99 -4.16
N ARG A 31 -9.07 4.69 -5.11
CA ARG A 31 -9.80 5.57 -6.05
C ARG A 31 -10.84 4.79 -6.87
N ASN A 32 -10.50 3.60 -7.36
CA ASN A 32 -11.42 2.73 -8.10
C ASN A 32 -12.61 2.26 -7.24
N ALA A 33 -12.43 2.20 -5.91
CA ALA A 33 -13.49 1.95 -4.95
C ALA A 33 -14.23 3.24 -4.52
N SER A 34 -14.01 4.37 -5.21
CA SER A 34 -14.55 5.70 -4.87
C SER A 34 -14.12 6.20 -3.47
N ILE A 35 -13.00 5.69 -2.94
CA ILE A 35 -12.40 6.13 -1.68
C ILE A 35 -11.30 7.13 -2.02
N VAL A 36 -11.59 8.41 -1.81
CA VAL A 36 -10.69 9.54 -2.08
C VAL A 36 -10.56 10.42 -0.83
N PRO A 37 -9.41 11.07 -0.58
CA PRO A 37 -9.25 11.93 0.58
C PRO A 37 -10.37 12.98 0.69
N HIS A 38 -10.94 13.14 1.88
CA HIS A 38 -12.06 14.04 2.13
C HIS A 38 -11.95 14.64 3.54
N PRO A 39 -12.27 15.93 3.74
CA PRO A 39 -12.08 16.59 5.03
C PRO A 39 -13.02 16.11 6.15
N THR A 40 -14.22 15.62 5.80
CA THR A 40 -15.26 15.27 6.78
C THR A 40 -15.84 13.86 6.61
N GLN A 41 -15.57 13.21 5.48
CA GLN A 41 -16.09 11.87 5.21
C GLN A 41 -15.17 10.89 5.89
N THR A 42 -15.74 9.92 6.59
CA THR A 42 -14.99 8.84 7.21
C THR A 42 -15.26 7.54 6.48
N TRP A 43 -14.28 6.64 6.52
CA TRP A 43 -14.39 5.27 6.02
C TRP A 43 -14.18 4.32 7.18
N THR A 44 -14.95 3.24 7.20
CA THR A 44 -14.72 2.17 8.16
C THR A 44 -13.44 1.41 7.81
N TYR A 45 -12.93 0.64 8.77
CA TYR A 45 -11.80 -0.25 8.53
C TYR A 45 -12.06 -1.19 7.34
N SER A 46 -13.27 -1.77 7.26
CA SER A 46 -13.66 -2.69 6.18
C SER A 46 -13.73 -2.00 4.83
N ASP A 47 -14.15 -0.73 4.77
CA ASP A 47 -14.22 0.02 3.51
C ASP A 47 -12.82 0.17 2.88
N ILE A 48 -11.78 0.35 3.70
CA ILE A 48 -10.40 0.50 3.22
C ILE A 48 -9.76 -0.87 2.93
N VAL A 49 -9.91 -1.82 3.85
CA VAL A 49 -9.17 -3.10 3.77
C VAL A 49 -9.73 -4.04 2.71
N SER A 50 -11.05 -4.06 2.49
CA SER A 50 -11.69 -4.96 1.53
C SER A 50 -11.21 -4.76 0.09
N PRO A 51 -11.22 -3.54 -0.49
CA PRO A 51 -10.75 -3.34 -1.87
C PRO A 51 -9.26 -3.65 -2.04
N ILE A 52 -8.42 -3.31 -1.05
CA ILE A 52 -6.99 -3.63 -1.09
C ILE A 52 -6.78 -5.15 -1.06
N LYS A 53 -7.51 -5.87 -0.19
CA LYS A 53 -7.43 -7.33 -0.12
C LYS A 53 -7.91 -7.99 -1.41
N ALA A 54 -8.97 -7.49 -2.02
CA ALA A 54 -9.50 -8.04 -3.27
C ALA A 54 -8.49 -7.96 -4.42
N VAL A 55 -7.67 -6.91 -4.48
CA VAL A 55 -6.67 -6.74 -5.55
C VAL A 55 -5.35 -7.43 -5.21
N THR A 56 -4.83 -7.23 -4.00
CA THR A 56 -3.52 -7.76 -3.59
C THR A 56 -3.57 -9.22 -3.13
N GLN A 57 -4.77 -9.79 -2.99
CA GLN A 57 -5.04 -11.13 -2.44
C GLN A 57 -4.46 -11.32 -1.02
N THR A 58 -4.12 -10.23 -0.34
CA THR A 58 -3.49 -10.23 0.98
C THR A 58 -4.20 -9.22 1.86
N THR A 59 -4.39 -9.53 3.14
CA THR A 59 -4.99 -8.58 4.09
C THR A 59 -3.93 -7.55 4.51
N PRO A 60 -4.06 -6.26 4.16
CA PRO A 60 -3.14 -5.22 4.63
C PRO A 60 -3.29 -4.96 6.14
N LEU A 61 -2.22 -4.47 6.76
CA LEU A 61 -2.27 -3.90 8.11
C LEU A 61 -2.52 -2.39 8.02
N LEU A 62 -3.64 -1.92 8.59
CA LEU A 62 -3.94 -0.50 8.71
C LEU A 62 -3.45 0.04 10.06
N ARG A 63 -2.78 1.20 10.04
CA ARG A 63 -2.36 1.92 11.25
C ARG A 63 -2.88 3.35 11.18
N CYS A 64 -3.53 3.80 12.25
CA CYS A 64 -4.00 5.18 12.43
C CYS A 64 -3.11 5.91 13.46
N LYS A 65 -3.12 7.24 13.43
CA LYS A 65 -2.44 8.10 14.41
C LYS A 65 -3.47 8.79 15.29
#